data_AF-A0A978SA17-F1
#
_entry.id   AF-A0A978SA17-F1
#
_cell.length_a   1.000
_cell.length_b   1.000
_cell.length_c   1.000
_cell.angle_alpha   90.00
_cell.angle_beta   90.00
_cell.angle_gamma   90.00
#
_symmetry.space_group_name_H-M   'P 1'
#
loop_
_entity.id
_entity.type
_entity.pdbx_description
1 polymer ?
#
loop_
_entity_poly.entity_id
_entity_poly.type
_entity_poly.pdbx_seq_one_letter_code
_entity_poly.pdbx_strand_id
1 'polypeptide(L)' 'MARSGFTYSETQRLNNFAIEPKMYVDETSRTGFTDYAEKLNGRLAMLGFVSLLAFEALSGQSLVQFFQNL' A
#
# COMPACT_ATOMS: atom_id res chain seq x y z
N MET A 1 23.28 -11.77 11.17
CA MET A 1 24.26 -12.68 10.54
C MET A 1 23.53 -13.42 9.42
N ALA A 2 23.59 -12.92 8.19
CA ALA A 2 22.90 -13.55 7.06
C ALA A 2 23.63 -14.85 6.68
N ARG A 3 22.92 -15.99 6.63
CA ARG A 3 23.47 -17.26 6.15
C ARG A 3 23.82 -17.11 4.67
N SER A 4 25.09 -16.87 4.35
CA SER A 4 25.58 -16.85 2.97
C SER A 4 25.42 -18.25 2.37
N GLY A 5 24.89 -18.33 1.15
CA GLY A 5 24.67 -19.58 0.40
C GLY A 5 25.94 -20.24 -0.13
N PHE A 6 27.09 -19.83 0.37
CA PHE A 6 28.37 -20.41 0.01
C PHE A 6 29.27 -20.49 1.25
N THR A 7 29.95 -21.62 1.38
CA THR A 7 31.03 -21.83 2.34
C THR A 7 32.28 -22.27 1.60
N TYR A 8 33.44 -21.79 2.04
CA TYR A 8 34.74 -22.22 1.54
C TYR A 8 35.20 -23.39 2.41
N SER A 9 35.50 -24.54 1.79
CA SER A 9 36.07 -25.69 2.51
C SER A 9 37.60 -25.65 2.43
N GLU A 10 38.30 -26.24 3.41
CA GLU A 10 39.78 -26.28 3.54
C GLU A 10 40.51 -26.81 2.28
N THR A 11 39.79 -27.54 1.42
CA THR A 11 40.30 -28.10 0.15
C THR A 11 40.12 -27.17 -1.06
N GLN A 12 40.00 -25.85 -0.88
CA GLN A 12 39.77 -24.86 -1.95
C GLN A 12 38.52 -25.13 -2.83
N ARG A 13 37.58 -25.97 -2.36
CA ARG A 13 36.35 -26.25 -3.10
C ARG A 13 35.25 -25.29 -2.67
N LEU A 14 34.59 -24.69 -3.65
CA LEU A 14 33.43 -23.81 -3.47
C LEU A 14 32.17 -24.66 -3.37
N ASN A 15 31.56 -24.70 -2.19
CA ASN A 15 30.24 -25.33 -2.02
C ASN A 15 29.17 -24.24 -2.14
N ASN A 16 28.56 -24.15 -3.33
CA ASN A 16 27.43 -23.27 -3.58
C ASN A 16 26.12 -24.01 -3.27
N PHE A 17 25.45 -23.61 -2.19
CA PHE A 17 24.15 -24.16 -1.79
C PHE A 17 23.03 -23.23 -2.28
N ALA A 18 22.00 -23.81 -2.89
CA ALA A 18 20.80 -23.07 -3.22
C ALA A 18 20.12 -22.59 -1.93
N ILE A 19 20.08 -21.28 -1.71
CA ILE A 19 19.29 -20.67 -0.62
C ILE A 19 17.86 -20.58 -1.14
N GLU A 20 16.96 -21.32 -0.52
CA GLU A 20 15.54 -21.21 -0.87
C GLU A 20 15.03 -19.80 -0.51
N PRO A 21 14.41 -19.09 -1.46
CA PRO A 21 13.74 -17.86 -1.15
C PRO A 21 12.57 -18.19 -0.22
N LYS A 22 12.58 -17.64 1.00
CA LYS A 22 11.40 -17.72 1.87
C LYS A 22 10.21 -17.10 1.14
N MET A 23 9.20 -17.93 0.89
CA MET A 23 7.97 -17.51 0.22
C MET A 23 7.19 -16.62 1.18
N TYR A 24 7.15 -15.32 0.91
CA TYR A 24 6.32 -14.40 1.66
C TYR A 24 4.90 -14.49 1.11
N VAL A 25 4.03 -15.21 1.81
CA VAL A 25 2.60 -15.15 1.54
C VAL A 25 2.08 -13.93 2.28
N ASP A 26 1.58 -12.95 1.53
CA ASP A 26 0.89 -11.80 2.11
C ASP A 26 -0.50 -12.29 2.57
N GLU A 27 -0.59 -12.77 3.82
CA GLU A 27 -1.83 -13.27 4.42
C GLU A 27 -2.81 -12.15 4.82
N THR A 28 -2.46 -10.88 4.56
CA THR A 28 -3.38 -9.78 4.83
C THR A 28 -4.55 -9.84 3.85
N SER A 29 -5.66 -10.39 4.34
CA SER A 29 -6.95 -10.33 3.66
C SER A 29 -7.29 -8.86 3.37
N ARG A 30 -7.25 -8.43 2.11
CA ARG A 30 -7.48 -7.02 1.72
C ARG A 30 -8.96 -6.64 1.69
N THR A 31 -9.82 -7.55 2.10
CA THR A 31 -11.28 -7.41 2.09
C THR A 31 -11.80 -7.20 3.50
N GLY A 32 -12.58 -6.14 3.73
CA GLY A 32 -13.16 -5.79 5.03
C GLY A 32 -12.44 -4.61 5.71
N PHE A 33 -12.65 -4.48 7.02
CA PHE A 33 -12.04 -3.44 7.87
C PHE A 33 -10.59 -3.78 8.19
N THR A 34 -9.73 -3.67 7.18
CA THR A 34 -8.29 -3.91 7.30
C THR A 34 -7.53 -2.60 7.28
N ASP A 35 -6.36 -2.59 7.91
CA ASP A 35 -5.44 -1.45 7.95
C ASP A 35 -5.17 -0.85 6.56
N TYR A 36 -5.12 -1.71 5.54
CA TYR A 36 -4.95 -1.30 4.14
C TYR A 36 -6.18 -0.54 3.62
N ALA A 37 -7.39 -1.07 3.85
CA ALA A 37 -8.64 -0.43 3.45
C ALA A 37 -8.85 0.89 4.18
N GLU A 38 -8.54 0.97 5.48
CA GLU A 38 -8.64 2.20 6.26
C GLU A 38 -7.70 3.30 5.73
N LYS A 39 -6.44 2.95 5.44
CA LYS A 39 -5.48 3.88 4.84
C LYS A 39 -5.91 4.36 3.46
N LEU A 40 -6.46 3.47 2.63
CA LEU A 40 -6.98 3.86 1.32
C LEU A 40 -8.19 4.78 1.44
N ASN A 41 -9.18 4.40 2.26
CA ASN A 41 -10.39 5.19 2.48
C ASN A 41 -10.05 6.57 3.06
N GLY A 42 -9.11 6.64 4.00
CA GLY A 42 -8.62 7.91 4.55
C GLY A 42 -8.00 8.83 3.49
N ARG A 43 -7.19 8.30 2.58
CA ARG A 43 -6.60 9.08 1.47
C ARG A 43 -7.67 9.58 0.50
N LEU A 44 -8.62 8.71 0.14
CA LEU A 44 -9.74 9.09 -0.71
C LEU A 44 -10.59 10.19 -0.07
N ALA A 45 -10.83 10.12 1.25
CA ALA A 45 -11.55 11.15 1.98
C ALA A 45 -10.81 12.51 1.98
N MET A 46 -9.48 12.52 2.16
CA MET A 46 -8.68 13.75 2.07
C MET A 46 -8.79 14.39 0.68
N LEU A 47 -8.68 13.58 -0.39
CA LEU A 47 -8.85 14.07 -1.76
C LEU A 47 -10.27 14.56 -2.02
N GLY A 48 -11.28 13.85 -1.53
CA GLY A 48 -12.69 14.25 -1.62
C GLY A 48 -12.91 15.61 -0.96
N PHE A 49 -12.40 15.81 0.25
CA PHE A 49 -12.52 17.09 0.96
C PHE A 49 -11.85 18.25 0.23
N VAL A 50 -10.61 18.07 -0.25
CA VAL A 50 -9.92 19.10 -1.03
C VAL A 50 -10.66 19.39 -2.34
N SER A 51 -11.17 18.36 -3.01
CA SER A 51 -11.95 18.54 -4.24
C SER A 51 -13.24 19.33 -4.00
N LEU A 52 -13.90 19.13 -2.85
CA LEU A 52 -15.11 19.88 -2.47
C LEU A 52 -14.79 21.36 -2.23
N LEU A 53 -13.71 21.65 -1.52
CA LEU A 53 -13.26 23.04 -1.32
C LEU A 53 -12.91 23.72 -2.65
N ALA A 54 -12.20 23.02 -3.54
CA ALA A 54 -11.88 23.53 -4.86
C ALA A 54 -13.15 23.76 -5.70
N PHE A 55 -14.11 22.84 -5.64
CA PHE A 55 -15.40 22.98 -6.32
C PHE A 55 -16.19 24.19 -5.81
N GLU A 56 -16.27 24.37 -4.49
CA GLU A 56 -16.94 25.51 -3.87
C GLU A 56 -16.28 26.84 -4.28
N ALA A 57 -14.94 26.89 -4.29
CA ALA A 57 -14.20 28.08 -4.70
C ALA A 57 -14.42 28.47 -6.17
N LEU A 58 -14.61 27.50 -7.06
CA LEU A 58 -14.83 27.74 -8.50
C LEU A 58 -16.30 28.00 -8.85
N SER A 59 -17.21 27.24 -8.25
CA SER A 59 -18.66 27.30 -8.55
C SER A 59 -19.37 28.40 -7.75
N GLY A 60 -18.83 28.78 -6.58
CA GLY A 60 -19.49 29.70 -5.64
C GLY A 60 -20.73 29.11 -4.96
N GLN A 61 -21.03 27.83 -5.20
CA GLN A 61 -22.11 27.06 -4.59
C GLN A 61 -21.55 25.77 -4.01
N SER A 62 -22.04 25.38 -2.83
CA SER A 62 -21.61 24.12 -2.21
C SER A 62 -22.22 22.92 -2.93
N LEU A 63 -21.57 21.76 -2.83
CA LEU A 63 -22.09 20.53 -3.45
C LEU A 63 -23.49 20.16 -2.93
N VAL A 64 -23.82 20.53 -1.68
CA VAL A 64 -25.16 20.34 -1.09
C VAL A 64 -26.21 21.20 -1.81
N GLN A 65 -25.87 22.46 -2.11
CA GLN A 65 -26.76 23.36 -2.85
C GLN A 65 -26.97 22.87 -4.28
N PHE A 66 -25.92 22.36 -4.94
CA PHE A 66 -26.02 21.76 -6.26
C PHE A 66 -27.04 20.61 -6.32
N PHE A 67 -27.05 19.72 -5.32
CA PHE A 67 -28.03 18.63 -5.26
C PHE A 67 -29.43 19.06 -4.85
N GLN A 68 -29.59 20.16 -4.11
CA GLN A 68 -30.89 20.72 -3.77
C GLN A 68 -31.53 21.47 -4.95
N ASN A 69 -30.70 21.98 -5.86
CA ASN A 69 -31.13 22.72 -7.05
C ASN A 69 -31.31 21.82 -8.30
N LEU A 70 -31.20 20.50 -8.13
CA LEU A 70 -31.47 19.50 -9.17
C LEU A 70 -32.96 19.16 -9.22
#